data_AF-A0A1V9ZEU1-F1
#
_entry.id   AF-A0A1V9ZEU1-F1
#
_cell.length_a   1.000
_cell.length_b   1.000
_cell.length_c   1.000
_cell.angle_alpha   90.00
_cell.angle_beta   90.00
_cell.angle_gamma   90.00
#
_symmetry.space_group_name_H-M   'P 1'
#
loop_
_entity.id
_entity.type
_entity.pdbx_description
1 polymer ?
#
loop_
_entity_poly.entity_id
_entity_poly.type
_entity_poly.pdbx_seq_one_letter_code
_entity_poly.pdbx_strand_id
1 'polypeptide(L)' 'MANLFQAICSKRNFGVGQKVTRGIWKRFEDVSSFVEITRIAPAQDLKHGKAYGVKTFRGVCEGKERRVDGVLKRDWKVVA' A
#
# COMPACT_ATOMS: atom_id res chain seq x y z
N MET A 1 13.20 -5.99 4.75
CA MET A 1 11.90 -5.29 4.63
C MET A 1 11.78 -4.62 3.26
N ALA A 2 10.58 -4.59 2.69
CA ALA A 2 10.29 -4.17 1.32
C ALA A 2 9.66 -2.77 1.27
N ASN A 3 9.90 -2.03 0.18
CA ASN A 3 9.08 -0.87 -0.16
C ASN A 3 7.74 -1.31 -0.79
N LEU A 4 6.84 -0.35 -1.09
CA LEU A 4 5.51 -0.68 -1.60
C LEU A 4 5.60 -1.50 -2.90
N PHE A 5 6.38 -1.04 -3.87
CA PHE A 5 6.52 -1.69 -5.18
C PHE A 5 7.12 -3.09 -5.07
N GLN A 6 8.17 -3.24 -4.25
CA GLN A 6 8.77 -4.55 -3.97
C GLN A 6 7.77 -5.52 -3.29
N ALA A 7 6.81 -5.00 -2.52
CA ALA A 7 5.80 -5.82 -1.86
C ALA A 7 4.67 -6.28 -2.80
N ILE A 8 4.32 -5.49 -3.83
CA ILE A 8 3.10 -5.71 -4.62
C ILE A 8 3.32 -5.94 -6.13
N CYS A 9 4.43 -5.49 -6.72
CA CYS A 9 4.63 -5.58 -8.17
C CYS A 9 4.79 -7.02 -8.68
N SER A 10 5.15 -7.98 -7.83
CA SER A 10 5.18 -9.41 -8.17
C SER A 10 3.79 -10.06 -8.16
N LYS A 11 2.75 -9.35 -7.72
CA LYS A 11 1.36 -9.84 -7.71
C LYS A 11 0.68 -9.55 -9.05
N ARG A 12 -0.44 -10.23 -9.30
CA ARG A 12 -1.27 -10.01 -10.49
C ARG A 12 -1.63 -8.52 -10.62
N ASN A 13 -1.61 -8.01 -11.85
CA ASN A 13 -1.90 -6.60 -12.16
C ASN A 13 -1.08 -5.62 -11.32
N PHE A 14 0.20 -5.95 -11.06
CA PHE A 14 1.12 -5.15 -10.24
C PHE A 14 0.58 -4.79 -8.84
N GLY A 15 -0.33 -5.61 -8.31
CA GLY A 15 -0.87 -5.42 -6.96
C GLY A 15 -2.14 -4.57 -6.87
N VAL A 16 -2.78 -4.21 -7.98
CA VAL A 16 -4.13 -3.61 -7.94
C VAL A 16 -5.11 -4.57 -7.25
N GLY A 17 -5.91 -4.04 -6.32
CA GLY A 17 -6.83 -4.77 -5.45
C GLY A 17 -6.18 -5.33 -4.17
N GLN A 18 -4.85 -5.26 -4.03
CA GLN A 18 -4.19 -5.69 -2.79
C GLN A 18 -4.39 -4.65 -1.69
N LYS A 19 -4.62 -5.14 -0.46
CA LYS A 19 -4.57 -4.33 0.75
C LYS A 19 -3.15 -4.35 1.28
N VAL A 20 -2.58 -3.17 1.56
CA VAL A 20 -1.23 -3.03 2.10
C VAL A 20 -1.23 -2.23 3.39
N THR A 21 -0.34 -2.55 4.30
CA THR A 21 -0.17 -1.86 5.58
C THR A 21 1.27 -1.41 5.78
N ARG A 22 1.48 -0.49 6.72
CA ARG A 22 2.79 0.00 7.15
C ARG A 22 3.14 -0.50 8.54
N GLY A 23 4.41 -0.84 8.75
CA GLY A 23 4.93 -1.24 10.06
C GLY A 23 4.65 -0.20 11.16
N ILE A 24 4.66 1.10 10.83
CA ILE A 24 4.32 2.16 11.79
C ILE A 24 2.85 2.16 12.26
N TRP A 25 1.96 1.44 11.57
CA TRP A 25 0.56 1.31 11.96
C TRP A 25 0.31 0.14 12.90
N LYS A 26 1.30 -0.73 13.11
CA LYS A 26 1.22 -1.88 14.02
C LYS A 26 0.80 -1.50 15.44
N ARG A 27 1.17 -0.30 15.90
CA ARG A 27 0.75 0.23 17.21
C ARG A 27 -0.76 0.49 17.37
N PHE A 28 -1.55 0.31 16.31
CA PHE A 28 -3.00 0.50 16.29
C PHE A 28 -3.73 -0.83 16.01
N GLU A 29 -3.15 -1.96 16.42
CA GLU A 29 -3.59 -3.33 16.11
C GLU A 29 -5.06 -3.63 16.41
N ASP A 30 -5.67 -2.92 17.36
CA ASP A 30 -7.09 -3.04 17.70
C ASP A 30 -8.02 -2.79 16.50
N VAL A 31 -7.54 -2.05 15.48
CA VAL A 31 -8.31 -1.67 14.30
C VAL A 31 -7.45 -1.68 13.03
N SER A 32 -7.86 -2.48 12.05
CA SER A 32 -7.16 -2.66 10.77
C SER A 32 -6.88 -1.33 10.06
N SER A 33 -5.60 -1.04 9.83
CA SER A 33 -5.14 0.11 9.03
C SER A 33 -4.44 -0.38 7.77
N PHE A 34 -4.97 0.00 6.61
CA PHE A 34 -4.46 -0.43 5.31
C PHE A 34 -4.76 0.60 4.22
N VAL A 35 -4.13 0.42 3.07
CA VAL A 35 -4.50 1.07 1.81
C VAL A 35 -4.86 -0.02 0.82
N GLU A 36 -6.03 0.08 0.21
CA GLU A 36 -6.40 -0.76 -0.93
C GLU A 36 -5.89 -0.11 -2.22
N ILE A 37 -5.01 -0.81 -2.94
CA ILE A 37 -4.38 -0.27 -4.15
C ILE A 37 -5.37 -0.27 -5.30
N THR A 38 -5.69 0.91 -5.83
CA THR A 38 -6.63 1.07 -6.95
C THR A 38 -5.92 1.28 -8.28
N ARG A 39 -4.74 1.92 -8.26
CA ARG A 39 -3.95 2.19 -9.47
C ARG A 39 -2.47 2.29 -9.15
N ILE A 40 -1.64 1.81 -10.08
CA ILE A 40 -0.18 1.83 -9.96
C ILE A 40 0.47 2.16 -11.30
N ALA A 41 1.54 2.93 -11.25
CA ALA A 41 2.41 3.26 -12.37
C ALA A 41 3.87 3.04 -11.91
N PRO A 42 4.36 1.79 -11.96
CA PRO A 42 5.73 1.48 -11.61
C PRO A 42 6.71 2.00 -12.68
N ALA A 43 7.93 2.31 -12.27
CA ALA A 43 9.05 2.51 -13.20
C ALA A 43 9.46 1.16 -13.83
N GLN A 44 10.28 1.20 -14.87
CA GLN A 44 10.72 0.01 -15.60
C GLN A 44 11.43 -1.03 -14.71
N ASP A 45 12.11 -0.56 -13.65
CA ASP A 45 12.81 -1.44 -12.69
C ASP A 45 11.88 -2.09 -11.65
N LEU A 46 10.59 -1.74 -11.64
CA LEU A 46 9.57 -2.18 -10.69
C LEU A 46 9.89 -1.90 -9.21
N LYS A 47 10.80 -0.97 -8.91
CA LYS A 47 11.22 -0.66 -7.53
C LYS A 47 10.69 0.67 -7.01
N HIS A 48 10.13 1.51 -7.88
CA HIS A 48 9.60 2.82 -7.54
C HIS A 48 8.51 3.24 -8.54
N GLY A 49 7.91 4.41 -8.34
CA GLY A 49 6.87 4.95 -9.22
C GLY A 49 5.80 5.72 -8.47
N LYS A 50 4.59 5.73 -9.02
CA LYS A 50 3.40 6.31 -8.39
C LYS A 50 2.39 5.20 -8.07
N ALA A 51 1.77 5.29 -6.89
CA ALA A 51 0.70 4.39 -6.47
C ALA A 51 -0.45 5.22 -5.90
N TYR A 52 -1.67 4.72 -6.08
CA TYR A 52 -2.90 5.32 -5.63
C TYR A 52 -3.77 4.25 -4.97
N GLY A 53 -4.56 4.67 -3.99
CA GLY A 53 -5.43 3.76 -3.27
C GLY A 53 -6.40 4.47 -2.35
N VAL A 54 -7.30 3.68 -1.76
CA VAL A 54 -8.23 4.13 -0.72
C VAL A 54 -7.67 3.74 0.63
N LYS A 55 -7.48 4.72 1.50
CA LYS A 55 -6.91 4.51 2.83
C LYS A 55 -8.02 4.25 3.86
N THR A 56 -7.84 3.18 4.62
CA THR A 56 -8.56 2.91 5.87
C THR A 56 -7.57 3.03 7.01
N PHE A 57 -7.81 3.95 7.93
CA PHE A 57 -6.92 4.16 9.08
C PHE A 57 -7.72 4.09 10.36
N ARG A 58 -7.29 3.20 11.26
CA ARG A 58 -7.97 2.94 12.53
C ARG A 58 -9.48 2.66 12.35
N GLY A 59 -9.81 1.83 11.36
CA GLY A 59 -11.19 1.46 11.04
C GLY A 59 -11.98 2.51 10.23
N VAL A 60 -11.46 3.72 10.04
CA VAL A 60 -12.15 4.77 9.27
C VAL A 60 -11.67 4.77 7.83
N CYS A 61 -12.57 4.51 6.89
CA CYS A 61 -12.30 4.54 5.45
C CYS A 61 -12.47 5.97 4.91
N GLU A 62 -11.46 6.48 4.19
CA GLU A 62 -11.53 7.80 3.55
C GLU A 62 -12.44 7.83 2.31
N GLY A 63 -12.82 6.67 1.77
CA GLY A 63 -13.78 6.52 0.66
C GLY A 63 -13.35 7.07 -0.71
N LYS A 64 -12.22 7.79 -0.79
CA LYS A 64 -11.72 8.43 -2.01
C LYS A 64 -10.32 7.94 -2.35
N GLU A 65 -10.07 7.68 -3.63
CA GLU A 65 -8.71 7.41 -4.13
C GLU A 65 -7.81 8.62 -3.88
N ARG A 66 -6.63 8.36 -3.30
CA ARG A 66 -5.55 9.34 -3.15
C ARG A 66 -4.21 8.74 -3.50
N ARG A 67 -3.24 9.60 -3.78
CA ARG A 67 -1.84 9.19 -3.94
C ARG A 67 -1.34 8.60 -2.62
N VAL A 68 -0.68 7.46 -2.68
CA VAL A 68 -0.06 6.84 -1.51
C VAL A 68 1.23 7.58 -1.17
N ASP A 69 1.36 8.03 0.08
CA ASP A 69 2.56 8.69 0.56
C ASP A 69 3.61 7.70 1.06
N GLY A 70 4.88 8.07 0.97
CA GLY A 70 5.97 7.26 1.55
C GLY A 70 6.13 5.89 0.89
N VAL A 71 5.78 5.72 -0.39
CA VAL A 71 5.85 4.45 -1.14
C VAL A 71 7.24 3.80 -1.15
N LEU A 72 8.30 4.58 -0.92
CA LEU A 72 9.69 4.10 -0.87
C LEU A 72 10.15 3.70 0.55
N LYS A 73 9.35 3.97 1.59
CA LYS A 73 9.67 3.52 2.95
C LYS A 73 9.67 2.00 3.00
N ARG A 74 10.63 1.40 3.70
CA ARG A 74 10.85 -0.05 3.70
C ARG A 74 10.08 -0.74 4.82
N ASP A 75 8.82 -0.37 5.02
CA ASP A 75 7.95 -0.93 6.07
C ASP A 75 6.59 -1.38 5.53
N TRP A 76 6.46 -1.54 4.21
CA TRP A 76 5.23 -2.00 3.57
C TRP A 76 5.10 -3.51 3.60
N LYS A 77 3.86 -3.98 3.79
CA LYS A 77 3.46 -5.39 3.76
C LYS A 77 2.09 -5.54 3.14
N VAL A 78 1.84 -6.65 2.45
CA VAL A 78 0.49 -7.05 2.02
C VAL A 78 -0.28 -7.59 3.23
N VAL A 79 -1.54 -7.20 3.36
CA VAL A 79 -2.48 -7.75 4.33
C VAL A 79 -3.08 -9.01 3.70
N ALA A 80 -2.88 -10.16 4.34
CA ALA A 80 -3.45 -11.44 3.91
C ALA A 80 -4.96 -11.49 4.18
#